data_AF-U9U0R9-F1
#
_entry.id   AF-U9U0R9-F1
#
_cell.length_a   1.000
_cell.length_b   1.000
_cell.length_c   1.000
_cell.angle_alpha   90.00
_cell.angle_beta   90.00
_cell.angle_gamma   90.00
#
_symmetry.space_group_name_H-M   'P 1'
#
loop_
_entity.id
_entity.type
_entity.pdbx_description
1 polymer ?
#
loop_
_entity_poly.entity_id
_entity_poly.type
_entity_poly.pdbx_seq_one_letter_code
_entity_poly.pdbx_strand_id
1 'polypeptide(L)'
;MTNNNTRVTPKTRTEREKSYQIHNTSPRTFKTATRPIHKTRTFKAITRPTQKTRTLVLMGHNINRIGPDDFKLNMLMDYCANKRADIVGIVETNKDRKYGKFWNKQNPEYISFWTNKDNKIKGSGVCIIINKKWEKHLGKINRISAYYIEARLLLKNCTLIIGVQKE
;
A
#
# COMPACT_ATOMS: atom_id res chain seq x y z
N MET A 1 -52.58 -19.80 34.36
CA MET A 1 -52.53 -18.35 34.62
C MET A 1 -52.28 -17.63 33.30
N THR A 2 -53.26 -16.80 32.97
CA THR A 2 -53.35 -15.62 32.08
C THR A 2 -52.24 -15.18 31.12
N ASN A 3 -52.76 -14.61 30.03
CA ASN A 3 -52.19 -14.17 28.76
C ASN A 3 -51.92 -12.63 28.74
N ASN A 4 -51.20 -12.18 27.70
CA ASN A 4 -51.09 -10.83 27.12
C ASN A 4 -50.35 -9.70 27.88
N ASN A 5 -49.36 -9.06 27.22
CA ASN A 5 -49.54 -7.70 26.69
C ASN A 5 -48.33 -7.13 25.91
N THR A 6 -48.70 -6.51 24.78
CA THR A 6 -47.96 -5.67 23.84
C THR A 6 -47.17 -4.53 24.52
N ARG A 7 -45.95 -4.23 24.03
CA ARG A 7 -45.19 -3.03 24.44
C ARG A 7 -44.88 -2.14 23.23
N VAL A 8 -45.51 -0.97 23.23
CA VAL A 8 -45.33 0.14 22.29
C VAL A 8 -44.12 0.99 22.71
N THR A 9 -43.37 1.50 21.73
CA THR A 9 -42.13 2.29 21.83
C THR A 9 -42.34 3.74 22.29
N PRO A 10 -41.40 4.34 23.05
CA PRO A 10 -41.31 5.79 23.21
C PRO A 10 -40.27 6.42 22.26
N LYS A 11 -40.65 7.54 21.63
CA LYS A 11 -39.80 8.39 20.78
C LYS A 11 -38.77 9.16 21.63
N THR A 12 -37.50 9.15 21.19
CA THR A 12 -36.44 9.95 21.82
C THR A 12 -36.41 11.36 21.21
N ARG A 13 -36.34 12.36 22.08
CA ARG A 13 -36.43 13.80 21.82
C ARG A 13 -35.03 14.41 21.66
N THR A 14 -34.82 15.16 20.58
CA THR A 14 -33.59 15.91 20.28
C THR A 14 -33.59 17.25 21.03
N GLU A 15 -32.60 17.50 21.89
CA GLU A 15 -32.39 18.81 22.52
C GLU A 15 -31.44 19.69 21.67
N ARG A 16 -31.92 20.89 21.33
CA ARG A 16 -31.15 21.97 20.70
C ARG A 16 -30.38 22.74 21.77
N GLU A 17 -29.07 22.87 21.58
CA GLU A 17 -28.24 23.80 22.34
C GLU A 17 -28.61 25.25 22.02
N LYS A 18 -28.79 26.07 23.07
CA LYS A 18 -29.06 27.51 22.99
C LYS A 18 -27.73 28.27 22.91
N SER A 19 -27.58 29.11 21.88
CA SER A 19 -26.51 30.11 21.78
C SER A 19 -26.85 31.35 22.59
N TYR A 20 -25.92 31.80 23.44
CA TYR A 20 -26.03 33.08 24.16
C TYR A 20 -25.41 34.21 23.32
N GLN A 21 -26.16 35.30 23.16
CA GLN A 21 -25.78 36.52 22.46
C GLN A 21 -25.00 37.45 23.39
N ILE A 22 -23.85 37.97 22.95
CA ILE A 22 -23.09 39.00 23.65
C ILE A 22 -23.45 40.36 23.07
N HIS A 23 -23.84 41.29 23.93
CA HIS A 23 -24.29 42.63 23.60
C HIS A 23 -23.10 43.55 23.24
N ASN A 24 -23.16 44.21 22.08
CA ASN A 24 -22.19 45.20 21.63
C ASN A 24 -22.40 46.53 22.37
N THR A 25 -21.35 47.01 23.06
CA THR A 25 -21.23 48.39 23.51
C THR A 25 -20.09 49.08 22.75
N SER A 26 -20.40 50.20 22.10
CA SER A 26 -19.48 50.95 21.22
C SER A 26 -18.41 51.71 22.01
N PRO A 27 -17.11 51.60 21.65
CA PRO A 27 -16.08 52.50 22.18
C PRO A 27 -15.87 53.75 21.31
N ARG A 28 -15.78 54.89 22.00
CA ARG A 28 -15.48 56.24 21.49
C ARG A 28 -14.15 56.31 20.69
N THR A 29 -14.18 57.11 19.63
CA THR A 29 -13.04 57.46 18.77
C THR A 29 -12.08 58.42 19.50
N PHE A 30 -10.84 57.97 19.73
CA PHE A 30 -9.71 58.85 20.05
C PHE A 30 -8.79 58.91 18.83
N LYS A 31 -8.60 60.11 18.25
CA LYS A 31 -7.64 60.34 17.17
C LYS A 31 -6.28 60.69 17.78
N THR A 32 -5.34 59.76 17.73
CA THR A 32 -3.93 60.00 18.03
C THR A 32 -3.12 59.87 16.75
N ALA A 33 -2.37 60.92 16.39
CA ALA A 33 -1.49 60.92 15.24
C ALA A 33 -0.27 60.03 15.50
N THR A 34 -0.04 59.04 14.65
CA THR A 34 1.14 58.16 14.71
C THR A 34 1.86 58.17 13.37
N ARG A 35 3.16 58.51 13.40
CA ARG A 35 4.08 58.54 12.26
C ARG A 35 4.25 57.14 11.64
N PRO A 36 4.55 57.01 10.33
CA PRO A 36 4.69 55.71 9.70
C PRO A 36 5.88 54.92 10.27
N ILE A 37 5.58 53.80 10.91
CA ILE A 37 6.52 52.81 11.43
C ILE A 37 7.08 52.00 10.24
N HIS A 38 8.38 51.72 10.29
CA HIS A 38 9.16 50.94 9.32
C HIS A 38 8.40 49.74 8.72
N LYS A 39 8.54 49.54 7.40
CA LYS A 39 8.12 48.31 6.71
C LYS A 39 8.81 47.10 7.34
N THR A 40 8.08 46.33 8.14
CA THR A 40 8.55 45.03 8.63
C THR A 40 8.71 44.10 7.44
N ARG A 41 9.95 43.76 7.12
CA ARG A 41 10.28 42.79 6.08
C ARG A 41 9.95 41.40 6.62
N THR A 42 8.84 40.82 6.16
CA THR A 42 8.48 39.43 6.46
C THR A 42 9.48 38.50 5.78
N PHE A 43 10.39 37.93 6.57
CA PHE A 43 11.22 36.82 6.09
C PHE A 43 10.33 35.58 6.02
N LYS A 44 10.00 35.13 4.81
CA LYS A 44 9.45 33.78 4.61
C LYS A 44 10.50 32.79 5.12
N ALA A 45 10.15 32.02 6.14
CA ALA A 45 10.95 30.88 6.55
C ALA A 45 11.14 29.99 5.31
N ILE A 46 12.40 29.79 4.89
CA ILE A 46 12.73 28.81 3.85
C ILE A 46 12.54 27.45 4.52
N THR A 47 11.35 26.88 4.41
CA THR A 47 11.12 25.48 4.75
C THR A 47 11.90 24.65 3.73
N ARG A 48 13.04 24.08 4.16
CA ARG A 48 13.73 23.06 3.37
C ARG A 48 12.71 21.96 3.08
N PRO A 49 12.50 21.55 1.82
CA PRO A 49 11.61 20.45 1.53
C PRO A 49 12.11 19.23 2.31
N THR A 50 11.30 18.69 3.21
CA THR A 50 11.57 17.44 3.90
C THR A 50 11.78 16.37 2.84
N GLN A 51 13.01 15.88 2.69
CA GLN A 51 13.31 14.81 1.75
C GLN A 51 12.50 13.58 2.14
N LYS A 52 11.46 13.29 1.35
CA LYS A 52 10.62 12.11 1.56
C LYS A 52 11.46 10.88 1.19
N THR A 53 11.96 10.18 2.19
CA THR A 53 12.61 8.89 2.01
C THR A 53 11.60 7.90 1.43
N ARG A 54 11.98 7.19 0.36
CA ARG A 54 11.17 6.10 -0.19
C ARG A 54 11.76 4.79 0.30
N THR A 55 10.98 4.04 1.07
CA THR A 55 11.33 2.69 1.51
C THR A 55 10.94 1.68 0.44
N LEU A 56 11.80 0.69 0.20
CA LEU A 56 11.50 -0.50 -0.60
C LEU A 56 11.40 -1.70 0.35
N VAL A 57 10.24 -2.35 0.41
CA VAL A 57 9.96 -3.48 1.30
C VAL A 57 10.02 -4.78 0.49
N LEU A 58 10.97 -5.65 0.84
CA LEU A 58 11.15 -6.96 0.22
C LEU A 58 10.61 -8.05 1.14
N MET A 59 9.92 -9.04 0.57
CA MET A 59 9.46 -10.24 1.29
C MET A 59 9.83 -11.50 0.52
N GLY A 60 10.10 -12.58 1.26
CA GLY A 60 10.39 -13.90 0.70
C GLY A 60 9.56 -14.95 1.42
N HIS A 61 9.03 -15.94 0.69
CA HIS A 61 8.29 -17.04 1.30
C HIS A 61 8.37 -18.35 0.49
N ASN A 62 8.54 -19.47 1.18
CA ASN A 62 8.32 -20.79 0.62
C ASN A 62 6.85 -21.18 0.81
N ILE A 63 6.07 -21.19 -0.27
CA ILE A 63 4.62 -21.41 -0.20
C ILE A 63 4.23 -22.90 -0.10
N ASN A 64 5.21 -23.80 -0.23
CA ASN A 64 4.99 -25.26 -0.20
C ASN A 64 3.85 -25.69 -1.13
N ARG A 65 4.04 -25.44 -2.44
CA ARG A 65 3.08 -25.67 -3.53
C ARG A 65 1.79 -24.85 -3.42
N ILE A 66 1.47 -24.16 -4.51
CA ILE A 66 0.15 -23.55 -4.68
C ILE A 66 -0.85 -24.63 -5.10
N GLY A 67 -1.95 -24.71 -4.36
CA GLY A 67 -3.05 -25.65 -4.61
C GLY A 67 -3.87 -25.31 -5.87
N PRO A 68 -4.99 -26.02 -6.08
CA PRO A 68 -5.91 -25.75 -7.19
C PRO A 68 -6.68 -24.43 -7.05
N ASP A 69 -6.97 -24.00 -5.81
CA ASP A 69 -7.90 -22.91 -5.47
C ASP A 69 -7.22 -21.57 -5.14
N ASP A 70 -5.91 -21.49 -5.31
CA ASP A 70 -5.07 -20.31 -5.03
C ASP A 70 -5.17 -19.73 -3.61
N PHE A 71 -5.85 -20.42 -2.67
CA PHE A 71 -6.13 -19.92 -1.32
C PHE A 71 -4.85 -19.52 -0.57
N LYS A 72 -3.83 -20.40 -0.59
CA LYS A 72 -2.52 -20.11 0.04
C LYS A 72 -1.86 -18.86 -0.54
N LEU A 73 -1.95 -18.67 -1.86
CA LEU A 73 -1.34 -17.52 -2.52
C LEU A 73 -2.07 -16.25 -2.14
N ASN A 74 -3.40 -16.27 -2.15
CA ASN A 74 -4.22 -15.12 -1.76
C ASN A 74 -3.96 -14.71 -0.31
N MET A 75 -3.94 -15.67 0.63
CA MET A 75 -3.63 -15.40 2.03
C MET A 75 -2.23 -14.81 2.23
N LEU A 76 -1.23 -15.31 1.48
CA LEU A 76 0.12 -14.73 1.50
C LEU A 76 0.11 -13.30 0.95
N MET A 77 -0.59 -13.05 -0.16
CA MET A 77 -0.65 -11.73 -0.77
C MET A 77 -1.38 -10.71 0.09
N ASP A 78 -2.45 -11.10 0.79
CA ASP A 78 -3.13 -10.26 1.77
C ASP A 78 -2.18 -9.88 2.91
N TYR A 79 -1.41 -10.84 3.44
CA TYR A 79 -0.39 -10.58 4.45
C TYR A 79 0.68 -9.59 3.92
N CYS A 80 1.20 -9.82 2.72
CA CYS A 80 2.20 -8.95 2.09
C CYS A 80 1.66 -7.53 1.83
N ALA A 81 0.42 -7.40 1.37
CA ALA A 81 -0.24 -6.12 1.15
C ALA A 81 -0.41 -5.35 2.47
N ASN A 82 -0.85 -6.02 3.53
CA ASN A 82 -0.97 -5.44 4.87
C ASN A 82 0.38 -4.95 5.41
N LYS A 83 1.47 -5.62 5.07
CA LYS A 83 2.84 -5.21 5.40
C LYS A 83 3.45 -4.23 4.39
N ARG A 84 2.70 -3.81 3.38
CA ARG A 84 3.11 -2.89 2.32
C ARG A 84 4.33 -3.39 1.55
N ALA A 85 4.40 -4.70 1.30
CA ALA A 85 5.45 -5.29 0.49
C ALA A 85 5.45 -4.70 -0.92
N ASP A 86 6.63 -4.32 -1.38
CA ASP A 86 6.84 -3.81 -2.73
C ASP A 86 7.19 -4.94 -3.69
N ILE A 87 7.99 -5.89 -3.23
CA ILE A 87 8.48 -7.01 -4.02
C ILE A 87 8.44 -8.26 -3.14
N VAL A 88 7.79 -9.30 -3.66
CA VAL A 88 7.63 -10.59 -2.98
C VAL A 88 8.27 -11.67 -3.83
N GLY A 89 9.23 -12.39 -3.27
CA GLY A 89 9.79 -13.61 -3.83
C GLY A 89 9.08 -14.83 -3.25
N ILE A 90 8.64 -15.75 -4.12
CA ILE A 90 7.99 -16.98 -3.70
C ILE A 90 8.72 -18.17 -4.31
N VAL A 91 9.06 -19.14 -3.47
CA VAL A 91 9.68 -20.41 -3.89
C VAL A 91 8.70 -21.58 -3.72
N GLU A 92 9.00 -22.68 -4.42
CA GLU A 92 8.19 -23.91 -4.45
C GLU A 92 6.75 -23.69 -4.87
N THR A 93 6.55 -22.85 -5.88
CA THR A 93 5.20 -22.52 -6.34
C THR A 93 4.51 -23.70 -7.02
N ASN A 94 5.27 -24.59 -7.67
CA ASN A 94 4.78 -25.67 -8.52
C ASN A 94 3.82 -25.22 -9.63
N LYS A 95 3.87 -23.93 -10.01
CA LYS A 95 3.10 -23.33 -11.11
C LYS A 95 4.04 -22.92 -12.24
N ASP A 96 3.46 -22.63 -13.40
CA ASP A 96 4.20 -22.23 -14.59
C ASP A 96 3.88 -20.79 -15.02
N ARG A 97 4.50 -20.37 -16.12
CA ARG A 97 4.27 -19.03 -16.70
C ARG A 97 2.84 -18.81 -17.17
N LYS A 98 2.13 -19.86 -17.59
CA LYS A 98 0.74 -19.73 -18.07
C LYS A 98 -0.16 -19.35 -16.90
N TYR A 99 0.02 -20.01 -15.76
CA TYR A 99 -0.62 -19.64 -14.51
C TYR A 99 -0.33 -18.19 -14.13
N GLY A 100 0.94 -17.77 -14.14
CA GLY A 100 1.32 -16.39 -13.83
C GLY A 100 0.68 -15.34 -14.74
N LYS A 101 0.56 -15.62 -16.04
CA LYS A 101 -0.16 -14.75 -16.98
C LYS A 101 -1.65 -14.62 -16.64
N PHE A 102 -2.28 -15.71 -16.19
CA PHE A 102 -3.68 -15.67 -15.76
C PHE A 102 -3.83 -14.87 -14.46
N TRP A 103 -2.98 -15.13 -13.47
CA TRP A 103 -2.98 -14.41 -12.20
C TRP A 103 -2.82 -12.89 -12.39
N ASN A 104 -1.93 -12.45 -13.29
CA ASN A 104 -1.74 -11.04 -13.61
C ASN A 104 -2.99 -10.34 -14.18
N LYS A 105 -3.88 -11.08 -14.85
CA LYS A 105 -5.15 -10.51 -15.35
C LYS A 105 -6.14 -10.25 -14.21
N GLN A 106 -6.04 -11.00 -13.12
CA GLN A 106 -6.93 -10.90 -11.96
C GLN A 106 -6.44 -9.92 -10.90
N ASN A 107 -5.15 -9.56 -10.92
CA ASN A 107 -4.51 -8.77 -9.87
C ASN A 107 -4.04 -7.42 -10.42
N PRO A 108 -4.83 -6.34 -10.27
CA PRO A 108 -4.49 -5.04 -10.84
C PRO A 108 -3.42 -4.29 -10.05
N GLU A 109 -3.15 -4.63 -8.79
CA GLU A 109 -2.19 -3.91 -7.93
C GLU A 109 -0.74 -4.39 -8.07
N TYR A 110 -0.57 -5.63 -8.52
CA TYR A 110 0.72 -6.28 -8.64
C TYR A 110 0.92 -6.83 -10.06
N ILE A 111 2.17 -7.01 -10.44
CA ILE A 111 2.58 -7.76 -11.62
C ILE A 111 3.53 -8.87 -11.19
N SER A 112 3.33 -10.08 -11.71
CA SER A 112 4.09 -11.25 -11.33
C SER A 112 4.83 -11.88 -12.50
N PHE A 113 6.00 -12.44 -12.20
CA PHE A 113 6.86 -13.13 -13.15
C PHE A 113 7.25 -14.49 -12.58
N TRP A 114 7.02 -15.52 -13.37
CA TRP A 114 7.15 -16.90 -12.94
C TRP A 114 8.18 -17.60 -13.81
N THR A 115 8.86 -18.59 -13.24
CA THR A 115 9.60 -19.59 -14.00
C THR A 115 8.64 -20.65 -14.53
N ASN A 116 9.13 -21.56 -15.37
CA ASN A 116 8.40 -22.80 -15.61
C ASN A 116 8.65 -23.73 -14.40
N LYS A 117 7.67 -24.57 -14.07
CA LYS A 117 7.91 -25.67 -13.13
C LYS A 117 8.76 -26.76 -13.80
N ASP A 118 9.48 -27.51 -12.98
CA ASP A 118 10.04 -28.79 -13.37
C ASP A 118 8.97 -29.86 -13.20
N ASN A 119 8.73 -30.66 -14.24
CA ASN A 119 7.72 -31.72 -14.22
C ASN A 119 8.19 -32.95 -13.42
N LYS A 120 9.49 -33.14 -13.20
CA LYS A 120 10.04 -34.34 -12.55
C LYS A 120 10.24 -34.17 -11.04
N ILE A 121 10.42 -32.94 -10.57
CA ILE A 121 10.85 -32.64 -9.21
C ILE A 121 9.76 -31.88 -8.45
N LYS A 122 9.40 -32.38 -7.26
CA LYS A 122 8.49 -31.70 -6.33
C LYS A 122 9.17 -30.44 -5.78
N GLY A 123 8.38 -29.39 -5.52
CA GLY A 123 8.92 -28.13 -5.01
C GLY A 123 9.70 -27.32 -6.05
N SER A 124 9.36 -27.42 -7.33
CA SER A 124 9.93 -26.60 -8.40
C SER A 124 9.09 -25.35 -8.67
N GLY A 125 9.64 -24.39 -9.39
CA GLY A 125 8.95 -23.15 -9.75
C GLY A 125 9.16 -22.06 -8.70
N VAL A 126 9.57 -20.89 -9.16
CA VAL A 126 9.77 -19.69 -8.35
C VAL A 126 9.10 -18.50 -9.05
N CYS A 127 8.67 -17.50 -8.28
CA CYS A 127 8.14 -16.27 -8.85
C CYS A 127 8.57 -15.02 -8.08
N ILE A 128 8.58 -13.90 -8.79
CA ILE A 128 8.72 -12.55 -8.25
C ILE A 128 7.43 -11.80 -8.54
N ILE A 129 6.83 -11.23 -7.51
CA ILE A 129 5.65 -10.38 -7.58
C ILE A 129 6.07 -8.96 -7.21
N ILE A 130 5.73 -7.97 -8.02
CA ILE A 130 6.15 -6.58 -7.90
C ILE A 130 4.91 -5.69 -7.85
N ASN A 131 4.83 -4.80 -6.87
CA ASN A 131 3.77 -3.81 -6.79
C ASN A 131 3.86 -2.87 -8.01
N LYS A 132 2.74 -2.63 -8.71
CA LYS A 132 2.74 -1.90 -9.99
C LYS A 132 3.29 -0.49 -9.92
N LYS A 133 3.31 0.15 -8.74
CA LYS A 133 3.98 1.46 -8.60
C LYS A 133 5.47 1.42 -8.96
N TRP A 134 6.10 0.24 -8.90
CA TRP A 134 7.49 -0.01 -9.30
C TRP A 134 7.63 -0.52 -10.74
N GLU A 135 6.55 -0.81 -11.44
CA GLU A 135 6.57 -1.35 -12.82
C GLU A 135 7.30 -0.43 -13.80
N LYS A 136 7.18 0.90 -13.65
CA LYS A 136 7.90 1.87 -14.48
C LYS A 136 9.42 1.81 -14.35
N HIS A 137 9.93 1.20 -13.28
CA HIS A 137 11.35 0.98 -13.06
C HIS A 137 11.78 -0.41 -13.53
N LEU A 138 10.84 -1.27 -13.94
CA LEU A 138 11.14 -2.63 -14.30
C LEU A 138 11.90 -2.68 -15.63
N GLY A 139 13.10 -3.25 -15.59
CA GLY A 139 13.89 -3.60 -16.75
C GLY A 139 13.70 -5.06 -17.13
N LYS A 140 14.80 -5.77 -17.38
CA LYS A 140 14.79 -7.17 -17.80
C LYS A 140 14.39 -8.11 -16.66
N ILE A 141 13.58 -9.12 -16.99
CA ILE A 141 13.35 -10.30 -16.16
C ILE A 141 14.15 -11.48 -16.75
N ASN A 142 15.12 -12.01 -16.01
CA ASN A 142 15.85 -13.20 -16.42
C ASN A 142 15.31 -14.42 -15.68
N ARG A 143 14.95 -15.47 -16.42
CA ARG A 143 14.47 -16.75 -15.89
C ARG A 143 15.51 -17.80 -16.26
N ILE A 144 16.38 -18.14 -15.32
CA ILE A 144 17.54 -18.99 -15.60
C ILE A 144 17.16 -20.47 -15.51
N SER A 145 16.33 -20.84 -14.52
CA SER A 145 15.89 -22.22 -14.32
C SER A 145 14.51 -22.27 -13.68
N ALA A 146 13.99 -23.46 -13.39
CA ALA A 146 12.79 -23.62 -12.58
C ALA A 146 12.98 -23.12 -11.13
N TYR A 147 14.23 -22.90 -10.70
CA TYR A 147 14.63 -22.62 -9.31
C TYR A 147 15.22 -21.23 -9.12
N TYR A 148 15.40 -20.46 -10.20
CA TYR A 148 15.95 -19.10 -10.13
C TYR A 148 15.28 -18.16 -11.12
N ILE A 149 14.89 -16.99 -10.61
CA ILE A 149 14.44 -15.84 -11.40
C ILE A 149 15.04 -14.57 -10.82
N GLU A 150 15.35 -13.60 -11.67
CA GLU A 150 15.75 -12.26 -11.23
C GLU A 150 15.00 -11.16 -11.98
N ALA A 151 14.73 -10.07 -11.27
CA ALA A 151 14.19 -8.84 -11.80
C ALA A 151 15.22 -7.72 -11.68
N ARG A 152 15.41 -6.96 -12.75
CA ARG A 152 16.22 -5.73 -12.74
C ARG A 152 15.30 -4.52 -12.62
N LEU A 153 15.58 -3.65 -11.66
CA LEU A 153 14.93 -2.35 -11.48
C LEU A 153 15.94 -1.25 -11.83
N LEU A 154 15.61 -0.46 -12.83
CA LEU A 154 16.36 0.69 -13.30
C LEU A 154 15.92 1.92 -12.51
N LEU A 155 16.73 2.29 -11.51
CA LEU A 155 16.52 3.44 -10.65
C LEU A 155 17.42 4.59 -11.10
N LYS A 156 17.18 5.79 -10.55
CA LYS A 156 18.05 6.94 -10.85
C LYS A 156 19.47 6.64 -10.33
N ASN A 157 20.44 6.61 -11.24
CA ASN A 157 21.86 6.41 -10.97
C ASN A 157 22.25 5.04 -10.38
N CYS A 158 21.32 4.07 -10.30
CA CYS A 158 21.65 2.71 -9.89
C CYS A 158 20.70 1.69 -10.52
N THR A 159 21.17 0.46 -10.66
CA THR A 159 20.34 -0.69 -11.02
C THR A 159 20.28 -1.62 -9.83
N LEU A 160 19.08 -1.97 -9.40
CA LEU A 160 18.85 -2.98 -8.37
C LEU A 160 18.49 -4.31 -9.05
N ILE A 161 19.20 -5.39 -8.71
CA ILE A 161 18.90 -6.74 -9.20
C ILE A 161 18.41 -7.56 -8.01
N ILE A 162 17.24 -8.16 -8.14
CA ILE A 162 16.63 -8.97 -7.08
C ILE A 162 16.43 -10.37 -7.64
N GLY A 163 17.16 -11.33 -7.08
CA GLY A 163 17.04 -12.75 -7.37
C GLY A 163 16.16 -13.46 -6.35
N VAL A 164 15.37 -14.43 -6.81
CA VAL A 164 14.66 -15.39 -5.97
C VAL A 164 15.16 -16.78 -6.37
N GLN A 165 15.73 -17.47 -5.39
CA GLN A 165 16.36 -18.76 -5.56
C GLN A 165 15.77 -19.77 -4.58
N LYS A 166 15.49 -20.98 -5.07
CA LYS A 166 15.30 -22.14 -4.19
C LYS A 166 16.68 -22.70 -3.81
N GLU A 167 16.94 -22.82 -2.51
CA GLU A 167 18.11 -23.51 -1.95
C GLU A 167 18.01 -25.04 -2.10
#